data_AF-A0A941DR42-F1
#
_entry.id   AF-A0A941DR42-F1
#
_cell.length_a   1.000
_cell.length_b   1.000
_cell.length_c   1.000
_cell.angle_alpha   90.00
_cell.angle_beta   90.00
_cell.angle_gamma   90.00
#
_symmetry.space_group_name_H-M   'P 1'
#
loop_
_entity.id
_entity.type
_entity.pdbx_description
1 polymer ?
#
loop_
_entity_poly.entity_id
_entity_poly.type
_entity_poly.pdbx_seq_one_letter_code
_entity_poly.pdbx_strand_id
1 'polypeptide(L)'
;GSVPQQDVFQRVASSKNETIAGRASVLGGLLYFGFAFIPMFLAYSATLIDPSMVASLIDKDSQLILPTLIMTKVPMLAQVMFFGALLSAIKSCSSATLLAPSVTFSENI
;
A
#
# COMPACT_ATOMS: atom_id res chain seq x y z
N GLY A 1 9.58 6.46 16.04
CA GLY A 1 8.41 6.75 15.21
C GLY A 1 8.49 8.19 14.81
N SER A 2 8.78 8.46 13.54
CA SER A 2 8.86 9.83 13.04
C SER A 2 7.51 10.49 13.26
N VAL A 3 7.51 11.61 13.99
CA VAL A 3 6.38 12.53 14.03
C VAL A 3 5.98 12.79 12.57
N PRO A 4 4.70 12.63 12.20
CA PRO A 4 4.28 12.88 10.82
C PRO A 4 4.79 14.25 10.38
N GLN A 5 5.45 14.28 9.23
CA GLN A 5 6.03 15.48 8.64
C GLN A 5 4.95 16.58 8.65
N GLN A 6 5.27 17.75 9.19
CA GLN A 6 4.29 18.82 9.43
C GLN A 6 3.46 19.13 8.18
N ASP A 7 4.04 19.00 6.99
CA ASP A 7 3.38 19.10 5.68
C ASP A 7 2.19 18.13 5.52
N VAL A 8 2.36 16.84 5.82
CA VAL A 8 1.29 15.84 5.72
C VAL A 8 0.23 16.08 6.79
N PHE A 9 0.64 16.43 8.00
CA PHE A 9 -0.30 16.67 9.09
C PHE A 9 -1.15 17.92 8.83
N GLN A 10 -0.54 18.99 8.30
CA GLN A 10 -1.26 20.19 7.88
C GLN A 10 -2.16 19.94 6.66
N ARG A 11 -1.73 19.12 5.70
CA ARG A 11 -2.56 18.77 4.54
C ARG A 11 -3.80 17.96 4.93
N VAL A 12 -3.64 16.98 5.83
CA VAL A 12 -4.75 16.17 6.36
C VAL A 12 -5.65 16.99 7.29
N ALA A 13 -5.07 17.93 8.06
CA ALA A 13 -5.80 18.79 8.98
C ALA A 13 -6.43 20.04 8.33
N SER A 14 -6.13 20.37 7.08
CA SER A 14 -6.75 21.47 6.29
C SER A 14 -8.18 21.13 5.82
N SER A 15 -8.94 20.51 6.71
CA SER A 15 -10.36 20.19 6.53
C SER A 15 -11.20 21.43 6.83
N LYS A 16 -12.36 21.56 6.19
CA LYS A 16 -13.23 22.73 6.33
C LYS A 16 -13.60 23.07 7.79
N ASN A 17 -13.68 22.07 8.67
CA ASN A 17 -14.00 22.21 10.11
C ASN A 17 -13.26 21.15 10.95
N GLU A 18 -13.04 21.42 12.24
CA GLU A 18 -12.44 20.50 13.23
C GLU A 18 -13.17 19.15 13.35
N THR A 19 -14.51 19.17 13.30
CA THR A 19 -15.33 17.95 13.36
C THR A 19 -15.11 17.07 12.13
N ILE A 20 -14.83 17.68 10.97
CA ILE A 20 -14.55 16.95 9.73
C ILE A 20 -13.14 16.37 9.80
N ALA A 21 -12.15 17.14 10.26
CA ALA A 21 -10.79 16.64 10.48
C ALA A 21 -10.77 15.43 11.42
N GLY A 22 -11.45 15.53 12.58
CA GLY A 22 -11.52 14.43 13.55
C GLY A 22 -12.20 13.18 12.99
N ARG A 23 -13.34 13.34 12.30
CA ARG A 23 -14.04 12.20 11.66
C ARG A 23 -13.21 11.58 10.53
N ALA A 24 -12.50 12.39 9.75
CA ALA A 24 -11.61 11.90 8.70
C ALA A 24 -10.42 11.10 9.27
N SER A 25 -9.83 11.55 10.39
CA SER A 25 -8.76 10.80 11.07
C SER A 25 -9.23 9.46 11.61
N VAL A 26 -10.41 9.41 12.26
CA VAL A 26 -10.98 8.15 12.76
C VAL A 26 -11.35 7.21 11.61
N LEU A 27 -11.99 7.73 10.56
CA LEU A 27 -12.34 6.95 9.37
C LEU A 27 -11.09 6.44 8.65
N GLY A 28 -10.04 7.26 8.54
CA GLY A 28 -8.76 6.87 7.98
C GLY A 28 -8.08 5.75 8.76
N GLY A 29 -8.12 5.82 10.10
CA GLY A 29 -7.62 4.75 10.97
C GLY A 29 -8.40 3.44 10.81
N LEU A 30 -9.73 3.50 10.75
CA LEU A 30 -10.57 2.33 10.50
C LEU A 30 -10.33 1.73 9.12
N LEU A 31 -10.20 2.56 8.10
CA LEU A 31 -9.87 2.12 6.74
C LEU A 31 -8.49 1.49 6.70
N TYR A 32 -7.48 2.07 7.35
CA TYR A 32 -6.13 1.50 7.44
C TYR A 32 -6.16 0.11 8.09
N PHE A 33 -6.89 -0.02 9.21
CA PHE A 33 -7.09 -1.30 9.88
C PHE A 33 -7.78 -2.31 8.96
N GLY A 34 -8.86 -1.93 8.29
CA GLY A 34 -9.58 -2.78 7.33
C GLY A 34 -8.72 -3.20 6.14
N PHE A 35 -7.94 -2.29 5.56
CA PHE A 35 -7.10 -2.55 4.40
C PHE A 35 -5.94 -3.50 4.72
N ALA A 36 -5.45 -3.51 5.96
CA ALA A 36 -4.40 -4.44 6.39
C ALA A 36 -4.83 -5.92 6.32
N PHE A 37 -6.14 -6.21 6.41
CA PHE A 37 -6.65 -7.58 6.28
C PHE A 37 -6.62 -8.10 4.85
N ILE A 38 -6.67 -7.23 3.84
CA ILE A 38 -6.68 -7.64 2.42
C ILE A 38 -5.42 -8.46 2.05
N PRO A 39 -4.19 -7.97 2.24
CA PRO A 39 -2.99 -8.75 1.90
C PRO A 39 -2.83 -9.98 2.81
N MET A 40 -3.26 -9.92 4.07
CA MET A 40 -3.22 -11.06 4.99
C MET A 40 -4.14 -12.19 4.53
N PHE A 41 -5.36 -11.85 4.11
CA PHE A 41 -6.31 -12.80 3.53
C PHE A 41 -5.80 -13.40 2.22
N LEU A 42 -5.18 -12.61 1.36
CA LEU A 42 -4.60 -13.09 0.09
C LEU A 42 -3.43 -14.06 0.34
N ALA A 43 -2.54 -13.75 1.29
CA ALA A 43 -1.43 -14.63 1.66
C ALA A 43 -1.93 -15.96 2.24
N TYR A 44 -2.95 -15.94 3.09
CA TYR A 44 -3.58 -17.16 3.60
C TYR A 44 -4.31 -17.95 2.50
N SER A 45 -4.99 -17.27 1.58
CA SER A 45 -5.63 -17.94 0.45
C SER A 45 -4.60 -18.63 -0.46
N ALA A 46 -3.40 -18.07 -0.60
CA ALA A 46 -2.32 -18.67 -1.37
C ALA A 46 -1.88 -20.04 -0.80
N THR A 47 -1.81 -20.18 0.53
CA THR A 47 -1.42 -21.46 1.17
C THR A 47 -2.47 -22.55 0.99
N LEU A 48 -3.75 -22.18 0.85
CA LEU A 48 -4.84 -23.13 0.58
C LEU A 48 -4.94 -23.53 -0.89
N ILE A 49 -4.66 -22.62 -1.83
CA ILE A 49 -4.78 -22.88 -3.27
C ILE A 49 -3.58 -23.69 -3.80
N ASP A 50 -2.36 -23.35 -3.40
CA ASP A 50 -1.15 -24.01 -3.88
C ASP A 50 -0.06 -24.10 -2.78
N PRO A 51 -0.21 -25.02 -1.81
CA PRO A 51 0.71 -25.15 -0.68
C PRO A 51 2.14 -25.51 -1.10
N SER A 52 2.29 -26.25 -2.20
CA SER A 52 3.60 -26.66 -2.74
C SER A 52 4.39 -25.48 -3.28
N MET A 53 3.71 -24.57 -4.00
CA MET A 53 4.30 -23.33 -4.49
C MET A 53 4.68 -22.42 -3.32
N VAL A 54 3.82 -22.27 -2.32
CA VAL A 54 4.10 -21.43 -1.14
C VAL A 54 5.26 -21.99 -0.33
N ALA A 55 5.30 -23.30 -0.06
CA ALA A 55 6.40 -23.93 0.66
C ALA A 55 7.75 -23.75 -0.05
N SER A 56 7.76 -23.72 -1.39
CA SER A 56 8.99 -23.51 -2.17
C SER A 56 9.45 -22.05 -2.19
N LEU A 57 8.50 -21.11 -2.17
CA LEU A 57 8.76 -19.66 -2.25
C LEU A 57 8.94 -19.02 -0.87
N ILE A 58 8.38 -19.58 0.21
CA ILE A 58 8.50 -19.00 1.55
C ILE A 58 9.94 -18.99 2.06
N ASP A 59 10.72 -20.01 1.71
CA ASP A 59 12.14 -20.13 2.09
C ASP A 59 13.09 -19.34 1.19
N LYS A 60 12.66 -19.01 -0.04
CA LYS A 60 13.50 -18.28 -1.01
C LYS A 60 13.14 -16.81 -1.11
N ASP A 61 11.87 -16.53 -1.42
CA ASP A 61 11.37 -15.18 -1.61
C ASP A 61 9.84 -15.13 -1.42
N SER A 62 9.41 -14.83 -0.19
CA SER A 62 8.00 -14.75 0.18
C SER A 62 7.25 -13.62 -0.54
N GLN A 63 7.95 -12.64 -1.11
CA GLN A 63 7.32 -11.52 -1.83
C GLN A 63 6.74 -11.96 -3.18
N LEU A 64 7.30 -13.04 -3.77
CA LEU A 64 6.89 -13.56 -5.08
C LEU A 64 5.66 -14.49 -5.02
N ILE A 65 5.25 -14.92 -3.83
CA ILE A 65 4.10 -15.83 -3.64
C ILE A 65 2.82 -15.29 -4.30
N LEU A 66 2.47 -14.03 -4.02
CA LEU A 66 1.28 -13.39 -4.57
C LEU A 66 1.38 -13.16 -6.09
N PRO A 67 2.47 -12.56 -6.62
CA PRO A 67 2.66 -12.41 -8.07
C PRO A 67 2.56 -13.73 -8.84
N THR A 68 3.22 -14.80 -8.36
CA THR A 68 3.19 -16.12 -9.02
C THR A 68 1.80 -16.73 -8.97
N LEU A 69 1.10 -16.63 -7.83
CA LEU A 69 -0.28 -17.12 -7.72
C LEU A 69 -1.21 -16.46 -8.74
N ILE A 70 -1.09 -15.15 -8.90
CA ILE A 70 -1.94 -14.36 -9.80
C ILE A 70 -1.65 -14.70 -11.27
N MET A 71 -0.37 -14.82 -11.63
CA MET A 71 0.00 -15.21 -12.99
C MET A 71 -0.49 -16.60 -13.38
N THR A 72 -0.53 -17.55 -12.44
CA THR A 72 -0.87 -18.95 -12.73
C THR A 72 -2.35 -19.29 -12.57
N LYS A 73 -3.07 -18.67 -11.64
CA LYS A 73 -4.42 -19.12 -11.24
C LYS A 73 -5.54 -18.10 -11.48
N VAL A 74 -5.23 -16.84 -11.81
CA VAL A 74 -6.22 -15.76 -11.91
C VAL A 74 -6.46 -15.37 -13.38
N PRO A 75 -7.71 -15.09 -13.81
CA PRO A 75 -8.00 -14.68 -15.18
C PRO A 75 -7.34 -13.35 -15.55
N MET A 76 -7.01 -13.19 -16.84
CA MET A 76 -6.22 -12.06 -17.38
C MET A 76 -6.71 -10.68 -16.93
N LEU A 77 -8.02 -10.45 -16.90
CA LEU A 77 -8.59 -9.17 -16.48
C LEU A 77 -8.24 -8.82 -15.02
N ALA A 78 -8.32 -9.80 -14.12
CA ALA A 78 -7.99 -9.60 -12.71
C ALA A 78 -6.47 -9.47 -12.49
N GLN A 79 -5.64 -10.13 -13.32
CA GLN A 79 -4.18 -9.91 -13.32
C GLN A 79 -3.84 -8.45 -13.68
N VAL A 80 -4.44 -7.91 -14.74
CA VAL A 80 -4.23 -6.52 -15.18
C VAL A 80 -4.64 -5.53 -14.09
N MET A 81 -5.78 -5.76 -13.43
CA MET A 81 -6.21 -4.90 -12.31
C MET A 81 -5.23 -4.96 -11.13
N PHE A 82 -4.78 -6.15 -10.73
CA PHE A 82 -3.86 -6.30 -9.60
C PHE A 82 -2.50 -5.65 -9.86
N PHE A 83 -1.84 -6.01 -10.97
CA PHE A 83 -0.52 -5.45 -11.29
C PHE A 83 -0.60 -3.97 -11.63
N GLY A 84 -1.68 -3.53 -12.27
CA GLY A 84 -1.96 -2.10 -12.49
C GLY A 84 -2.05 -1.33 -11.18
N ALA A 85 -2.84 -1.81 -10.22
CA ALA A 85 -2.97 -1.18 -8.90
C ALA A 85 -1.65 -1.19 -8.13
N LEU A 86 -0.90 -2.30 -8.15
CA LEU A 86 0.39 -2.44 -7.47
C LEU A 86 1.44 -1.46 -8.03
N LEU A 87 1.54 -1.35 -9.36
CA LEU A 87 2.45 -0.38 -10.00
C LEU A 87 2.04 1.07 -9.73
N SER A 88 0.73 1.38 -9.76
CA SER A 88 0.22 2.70 -9.41
C SER A 88 0.55 3.09 -7.97
N ALA A 89 0.41 2.16 -7.02
CA ALA A 89 0.75 2.38 -5.62
C ALA A 89 2.26 2.65 -5.44
N ILE A 90 3.12 1.84 -6.06
CA ILE A 90 4.58 2.04 -6.01
C ILE A 90 4.96 3.41 -6.60
N LYS A 91 4.39 3.78 -7.75
CA LYS A 91 4.65 5.09 -8.37
C LYS A 91 4.19 6.25 -7.50
N SER A 92 3.05 6.11 -6.82
CA SER A 92 2.56 7.11 -5.86
C SER A 92 3.54 7.30 -4.69
N CYS A 93 4.03 6.20 -4.10
CA CYS A 93 4.99 6.25 -3.00
C CYS A 93 6.36 6.79 -3.44
N SER A 94 6.84 6.36 -4.62
CA SER A 94 8.10 6.86 -5.20
C SER A 94 8.04 8.36 -5.49
N SER A 95 6.93 8.85 -6.07
CA SER A 95 6.76 10.28 -6.33
C SER A 95 6.71 11.11 -5.04
N ALA A 96 5.99 10.64 -4.01
CA ALA A 96 5.94 11.33 -2.73
C ALA A 96 7.31 11.40 -2.05
N THR A 97 8.10 10.32 -2.15
CA THR A 97 9.44 10.25 -1.56
C THR A 97 10.45 11.11 -2.30
N LEU A 98 10.37 11.20 -3.63
CA LEU A 98 11.24 12.07 -4.43
C LEU A 98 10.91 13.56 -4.22
N LEU A 99 9.65 13.91 -4.01
CA LEU A 99 9.25 15.30 -3.79
C LEU A 99 9.86 15.86 -2.49
N ALA A 100 9.85 15.12 -1.39
CA ALA A 100 10.32 15.60 -0.07
C ALA A 100 11.75 16.18 -0.04
N PRO A 101 12.80 15.52 -0.58
CA PRO A 101 14.14 16.08 -0.66
C PRO A 101 14.28 17.13 -1.77
N SER A 102 13.52 17.02 -2.86
CA SER A 102 13.55 18.01 -3.95
C SER A 102 13.02 19.38 -3.52
N VAL A 103 11.95 19.46 -2.71
CA VAL A 103 11.46 20.76 -2.21
C VAL A 103 12.50 21.43 -1.32
N THR A 104 13.12 20.68 -0.40
CA THR A 104 14.17 21.20 0.48
C THR A 104 15.39 21.72 -0.30
N PHE A 105 15.77 21.04 -1.39
CA PHE A 105 16.90 21.46 -2.23
C PHE A 105 16.57 22.70 -3.08
N SER A 106 15.36 22.80 -3.65
CA SER A 106 14.93 23.98 -4.41
C SER A 106 14.64 25.21 -3.54
N GLU A 107 14.28 25.03 -2.27
CA GLU A 107 13.96 26.15 -1.36
C GLU A 107 15.20 26.71 -0.64
N ASN A 108 16.31 25.96 -0.58
CA ASN A 108 17.56 26.37 0.08
C ASN A 108 18.71 26.73 -0.88
N ILE A 109 18.49 26.76 -2.20
CA ILE A 109 19.48 27.17 -3.22
C ILE A 109 18.99 28.38 -4.01
#